data_AF-A0A7L0AJX8-F1
#
_entry.id   AF-A0A7L0AJX8-F1
#
_cell.length_a   1.000
_cell.length_b   1.000
_cell.length_c   1.000
_cell.angle_alpha   90.00
_cell.angle_beta   90.00
_cell.angle_gamma   90.00
#
_symmetry.space_group_name_H-M   'P 1'
#
loop_
_entity.id
_entity.type
_entity.pdbx_description
1 polymer ?
#
loop_
_entity_poly.entity_id
_entity_poly.type
_entity_poly.pdbx_seq_one_letter_code
_entity_poly.pdbx_strand_id
1 'polypeptide(L)'
;NEGNEYFKEKDYGRAVAAYSEGLRRRCGDAELDAVLLTNRGAAHFHLGNYRSALNDAIQAKKLKPTHLKAIIRGALCHMELKNFSEAIAWCEEGLQIDSKEKKLVEMRAKADKLKGKELEGTFLGIQTDFSTCCQGRAVLGTDLLCERNIKLVLEPSDEEEEVSDGLAEISLDGFHSDSATGAKVHLDADGNLNWPVLFLYPEHEQTDFTVAFHENSRFIDHLMVMFAELPPWDLEKKYLPNNLELYFEDEEREEMYEVNPEHTLLQVLQHERYFVKAGTPTVLVFAKRSPFSKKYFSGKKVHRL
;
A
#
# COMPACT_ATOMS: atom_id res chain seq x y z
N ASN A 1 -41.91 15.17 -8.78
CA ASN A 1 -41.79 15.98 -7.54
C ASN A 1 -42.04 15.18 -6.28
N GLU A 2 -42.95 14.19 -6.25
CA GLU A 2 -43.17 13.31 -5.08
C GLU A 2 -41.90 12.72 -4.47
N GLY A 3 -40.96 12.24 -5.30
CA GLY A 3 -39.67 11.72 -4.82
C GLY A 3 -38.85 12.74 -4.00
N ASN A 4 -38.94 14.04 -4.31
CA ASN A 4 -38.24 15.08 -3.56
C ASN A 4 -38.89 15.28 -2.18
N GLU A 5 -40.22 15.17 -2.07
CA GLU A 5 -40.93 15.29 -0.80
C GLU A 5 -40.60 14.09 0.11
N TYR A 6 -40.68 12.86 -0.41
CA TYR A 6 -40.25 11.68 0.35
C TYR A 6 -38.78 11.76 0.78
N PHE A 7 -37.91 12.33 -0.06
CA PHE A 7 -36.52 12.53 0.29
C PHE A 7 -36.34 13.52 1.46
N LYS A 8 -37.13 14.61 1.51
CA LYS A 8 -37.13 15.56 2.64
C LYS A 8 -37.65 14.93 3.93
N GLU A 9 -38.66 14.06 3.81
CA GLU A 9 -39.22 13.27 4.91
C GLU A 9 -38.27 12.15 5.39
N LYS A 10 -37.12 11.96 4.72
CA LYS A 10 -36.16 10.87 4.93
C LYS A 10 -36.74 9.47 4.68
N ASP A 11 -37.89 9.38 4.01
CA ASP A 11 -38.41 8.13 3.48
C ASP A 11 -37.73 7.83 2.13
N TYR A 12 -36.47 7.39 2.24
CA TYR A 12 -35.64 7.11 1.07
C TYR A 12 -36.18 5.93 0.24
N GLY A 13 -36.91 5.00 0.85
CA GLY A 13 -37.51 3.86 0.14
C GLY A 13 -38.60 4.32 -0.84
N ARG A 14 -39.54 5.14 -0.37
CA ARG A 14 -40.57 5.73 -1.24
C ARG A 14 -39.99 6.72 -2.24
N ALA A 15 -38.95 7.47 -1.84
CA ALA A 15 -38.25 8.36 -2.76
C ALA A 15 -37.66 7.58 -3.96
N VAL A 16 -36.98 6.45 -3.72
CA VAL A 16 -36.44 5.60 -4.78
C VAL A 16 -37.54 5.11 -5.74
N ALA A 17 -38.67 4.67 -5.20
CA ALA A 17 -39.80 4.21 -6.01
C ALA A 17 -40.34 5.34 -6.89
N ALA A 18 -40.59 6.52 -6.32
CA ALA A 18 -41.10 7.67 -7.04
C ALA A 18 -40.15 8.17 -8.14
N TYR A 19 -38.83 8.22 -7.88
CA TYR A 19 -37.86 8.56 -8.92
C TYR A 19 -37.77 7.51 -10.02
N SER A 20 -37.89 6.23 -9.67
CA SER A 20 -37.87 5.13 -10.65
C SER A 20 -39.08 5.17 -11.58
N GLU A 21 -40.27 5.50 -11.05
CA GLU A 21 -41.45 5.74 -11.88
C GLU A 21 -41.26 6.94 -12.83
N GLY A 22 -40.63 8.02 -12.36
CA GLY A 22 -40.24 9.15 -13.20
C GLY A 22 -39.35 8.72 -14.37
N LEU A 23 -38.29 7.96 -14.10
CA LEU A 23 -37.36 7.47 -15.12
C LEU A 23 -38.01 6.47 -16.09
N ARG A 24 -38.99 5.68 -15.64
CA ARG A 24 -39.74 4.74 -16.50
C ARG A 24 -40.57 5.45 -17.57
N ARG A 25 -41.07 6.65 -17.27
CA ARG A 25 -41.89 7.42 -18.21
C ARG A 25 -41.12 7.92 -19.44
N ARG A 26 -39.78 7.91 -19.40
CA ARG A 26 -38.87 8.31 -20.49
C ARG A 26 -39.37 9.55 -21.24
N CYS A 27 -39.32 10.69 -20.56
CA CYS A 27 -39.80 11.96 -21.10
C CYS A 27 -38.91 12.55 -22.22
N GLY A 28 -37.80 11.89 -22.57
CA GLY A 28 -36.89 12.32 -23.64
C GLY A 28 -36.00 13.52 -23.27
N ASP A 29 -36.07 13.99 -22.03
CA ASP A 29 -35.25 15.08 -21.50
C ASP A 29 -34.07 14.52 -20.70
N ALA A 30 -32.89 14.55 -21.32
CA ALA A 30 -31.66 14.02 -20.72
C ALA A 30 -31.21 14.79 -19.47
N GLU A 31 -31.57 16.08 -19.35
CA GLU A 31 -31.26 16.88 -18.15
C GLU A 31 -32.12 16.42 -16.97
N LEU A 32 -33.42 16.25 -17.22
CA LEU A 32 -34.35 15.74 -16.22
C LEU A 32 -33.98 14.32 -15.78
N ASP A 33 -33.63 13.45 -16.72
CA ASP A 33 -33.20 12.08 -16.42
C ASP A 33 -31.92 12.06 -15.58
N ALA A 34 -30.93 12.92 -15.88
CA ALA A 34 -29.72 13.04 -15.08
C ALA A 34 -30.01 13.52 -13.63
N VAL A 35 -30.95 14.45 -13.45
CA VAL A 35 -31.38 14.92 -12.13
C VAL A 35 -32.11 13.82 -11.37
N LEU A 36 -33.04 13.10 -12.02
CA LEU A 36 -33.78 11.99 -11.41
C LEU A 36 -32.85 10.86 -10.99
N LEU A 37 -31.89 10.47 -11.83
CA LEU A 37 -30.86 9.48 -11.50
C LEU A 37 -30.01 9.95 -10.31
N THR A 38 -29.59 11.21 -10.29
CA THR A 38 -28.78 11.74 -9.18
C THR A 38 -29.55 11.75 -7.86
N ASN A 39 -30.83 12.10 -7.88
CA ASN A 39 -31.68 12.09 -6.70
C ASN A 39 -32.04 10.67 -6.24
N ARG A 40 -32.27 9.74 -7.17
CA ARG A 40 -32.43 8.32 -6.85
C ARG A 40 -31.16 7.71 -6.26
N GLY A 41 -30.01 8.03 -6.83
CA GLY A 41 -28.71 7.63 -6.31
C GLY A 41 -28.45 8.20 -4.90
N ALA A 42 -28.90 9.41 -4.62
CA ALA A 42 -28.86 9.97 -3.27
C ALA A 42 -29.71 9.17 -2.27
N ALA A 43 -30.92 8.78 -2.66
CA ALA A 43 -31.80 7.99 -1.80
C ALA A 43 -31.23 6.58 -1.57
N HIS A 44 -30.69 5.93 -2.63
CA HIS A 44 -29.97 4.66 -2.49
C HIS A 44 -28.76 4.77 -1.56
N PHE A 45 -27.99 5.85 -1.64
CA PHE A 45 -26.84 6.08 -0.77
C PHE A 45 -27.25 6.14 0.71
N HIS A 46 -28.32 6.86 1.04
CA HIS A 46 -28.82 6.94 2.41
C HIS A 46 -29.43 5.62 2.93
N LEU A 47 -29.83 4.72 2.03
CA LEU A 47 -30.24 3.35 2.36
C LEU A 47 -29.06 2.37 2.50
N GLY A 48 -27.82 2.80 2.31
CA GLY A 48 -26.64 1.92 2.29
C GLY A 48 -26.48 1.10 0.99
N ASN A 49 -27.30 1.36 -0.02
CA ASN A 49 -27.27 0.67 -1.32
C ASN A 49 -26.21 1.30 -2.24
N TYR A 50 -24.94 1.27 -1.83
CA TYR A 50 -23.86 2.01 -2.49
C TYR A 50 -23.62 1.60 -3.95
N ARG A 51 -23.76 0.31 -4.30
CA ARG A 51 -23.61 -0.15 -5.69
C ARG A 51 -24.71 0.39 -6.61
N SER A 52 -25.97 0.40 -6.14
CA SER A 52 -27.09 0.97 -6.90
C SER A 52 -26.94 2.48 -7.04
N ALA A 53 -26.52 3.17 -5.97
CA ALA A 53 -26.23 4.59 -6.00
C ALA A 53 -25.09 4.94 -6.98
N LEU A 54 -24.04 4.12 -7.03
CA LEU A 54 -22.94 4.28 -7.97
C LEU A 54 -23.39 4.08 -9.43
N ASN A 55 -24.20 3.06 -9.70
CA ASN A 55 -24.74 2.83 -11.04
C ASN A 55 -25.60 4.01 -11.52
N ASP A 56 -26.40 4.59 -10.63
CA ASP A 56 -27.17 5.81 -10.92
C ASP A 56 -26.27 7.01 -11.18
N ALA A 57 -25.20 7.19 -10.39
CA ALA A 57 -24.22 8.24 -10.59
C ALA A 57 -23.47 8.10 -11.94
N ILE A 58 -23.12 6.88 -12.33
CA ILE A 58 -22.48 6.57 -13.63
C ILE A 58 -23.43 6.92 -14.78
N GLN A 59 -24.71 6.53 -14.69
CA GLN A 59 -25.69 6.85 -15.71
C GLN A 59 -25.95 8.35 -15.80
N ALA A 60 -26.08 9.04 -14.67
CA ALA A 60 -26.25 10.49 -14.63
C ALA A 60 -25.04 11.21 -15.25
N LYS A 61 -23.81 10.75 -14.95
CA LYS A 61 -22.57 11.26 -15.56
C LYS A 61 -22.53 11.00 -17.08
N LYS A 62 -23.02 9.85 -17.56
CA LYS A 62 -23.10 9.56 -19.00
C LYS A 62 -24.06 10.50 -19.74
N LEU A 63 -25.21 10.82 -19.12
CA LEU A 63 -26.17 11.76 -19.68
C LEU A 63 -25.65 13.20 -19.63
N LYS A 64 -25.03 13.58 -18.50
CA LYS A 64 -24.47 14.91 -18.29
C LYS A 64 -23.11 14.82 -17.60
N PRO A 65 -22.01 14.85 -18.40
CA PRO A 65 -20.65 14.77 -17.87
C PRO A 65 -20.28 15.92 -16.93
N THR A 66 -20.93 17.09 -17.07
CA THR A 66 -20.69 18.28 -16.24
C THR A 66 -21.55 18.30 -14.95
N HIS A 67 -22.32 17.25 -14.68
CA HIS A 67 -23.20 17.22 -13.51
C HIS A 67 -22.43 16.91 -12.21
N LEU A 68 -21.91 17.96 -11.58
CA LEU A 68 -21.05 17.87 -10.40
C LEU A 68 -21.67 17.06 -9.24
N LYS A 69 -22.99 17.16 -9.01
CA LYS A 69 -23.67 16.40 -7.95
C LYS A 69 -23.63 14.88 -8.16
N ALA A 70 -23.71 14.42 -9.41
CA ALA A 70 -23.55 13.00 -9.74
C ALA A 70 -22.11 12.55 -9.52
N ILE A 71 -21.13 13.37 -9.89
CA ILE A 71 -19.70 13.06 -9.70
C ILE A 71 -19.37 12.94 -8.21
N ILE A 72 -19.79 13.91 -7.40
CA ILE A 72 -19.66 13.86 -5.94
C ILE A 72 -20.31 12.60 -5.37
N ARG A 73 -21.49 12.21 -5.88
CA ARG A 73 -22.18 10.99 -5.44
C ARG A 73 -21.38 9.73 -5.79
N GLY A 74 -20.84 9.65 -7.01
CA GLY A 74 -20.02 8.51 -7.43
C GLY A 74 -18.76 8.37 -6.60
N ALA A 75 -18.05 9.48 -6.35
CA ALA A 75 -16.88 9.51 -5.46
C ALA A 75 -17.22 9.01 -4.04
N LEU A 76 -18.34 9.48 -3.46
CA LEU A 76 -18.81 8.98 -2.16
C LEU A 76 -19.09 7.48 -2.17
N CYS A 77 -19.72 6.97 -3.22
CA CYS A 77 -20.02 5.53 -3.30
C CYS A 77 -18.73 4.71 -3.39
N HIS A 78 -17.73 5.16 -4.14
CA HIS A 78 -16.42 4.51 -4.19
C HIS A 78 -15.71 4.52 -2.83
N MET A 79 -15.81 5.61 -2.06
CA MET A 79 -15.30 5.70 -0.69
C MET A 79 -15.93 4.65 0.25
N GLU A 80 -17.26 4.52 0.22
CA GLU A 80 -17.98 3.55 1.06
C GLU A 80 -17.72 2.09 0.61
N LEU A 81 -17.47 1.88 -0.69
CA LEU A 81 -17.08 0.58 -1.23
C LEU A 81 -15.60 0.25 -1.04
N LYS A 82 -14.81 1.13 -0.42
CA LYS A 82 -13.34 1.04 -0.24
C LYS A 82 -12.55 0.98 -1.55
N ASN A 83 -13.14 1.42 -2.66
CA ASN A 83 -12.47 1.54 -3.94
C ASN A 83 -11.76 2.90 -4.03
N PHE A 84 -10.69 3.08 -3.26
CA PHE A 84 -10.05 4.40 -3.07
C PHE A 84 -9.42 4.94 -4.35
N SER A 85 -8.86 4.08 -5.20
CA SER A 85 -8.29 4.46 -6.51
C SER A 85 -9.33 5.14 -7.40
N GLU A 86 -10.50 4.54 -7.54
CA GLU A 86 -11.60 5.09 -8.32
C GLU A 86 -12.19 6.33 -7.65
N ALA A 87 -12.28 6.36 -6.32
CA ALA A 87 -12.74 7.55 -5.59
C ALA A 87 -11.87 8.79 -5.92
N ILE A 88 -10.54 8.62 -5.99
CA ILE A 88 -9.60 9.67 -6.38
C ILE A 88 -9.87 10.12 -7.82
N ALA A 89 -10.00 9.19 -8.76
CA ALA A 89 -10.25 9.51 -10.17
C ALA A 89 -11.55 10.33 -10.36
N TRP A 90 -12.63 9.94 -9.68
CA TRP A 90 -13.89 10.70 -9.70
C TRP A 90 -13.75 12.09 -9.08
N CYS A 91 -12.96 12.23 -8.01
CA CYS A 91 -12.68 13.55 -7.42
C CYS A 91 -11.89 14.44 -8.39
N GLU A 92 -10.89 13.90 -9.08
CA GLU A 92 -10.07 14.63 -10.05
C GLU A 92 -10.89 15.14 -11.22
N GLU A 93 -11.77 14.31 -11.79
CA GLU A 93 -12.70 14.73 -12.83
C GLU A 93 -13.65 15.84 -12.35
N GLY A 94 -14.19 15.73 -11.14
CA GLY A 94 -15.06 16.77 -10.58
C GLY A 94 -14.32 18.08 -10.33
N LEU A 95 -13.05 18.02 -9.92
CA LEU A 95 -12.18 19.19 -9.73
C LEU A 95 -11.74 19.84 -11.06
N GLN A 96 -11.77 19.10 -12.18
CA GLN A 96 -11.63 19.70 -13.51
C GLN A 96 -12.83 20.58 -13.89
N ILE A 97 -14.02 20.28 -13.35
CA ILE A 97 -15.25 21.07 -13.58
C ILE A 97 -15.31 22.25 -12.60
N ASP A 98 -15.11 22.00 -11.31
CA ASP A 98 -15.03 23.02 -10.27
C ASP A 98 -13.82 22.78 -9.37
N SER A 99 -12.75 23.52 -9.64
CA SER A 99 -11.48 23.41 -8.93
C SER A 99 -11.52 23.83 -7.46
N LYS A 100 -12.60 24.47 -7.00
CA LYS A 100 -12.76 24.96 -5.62
C LYS A 100 -13.81 24.19 -4.83
N GLU A 101 -14.36 23.10 -5.37
CA GLU A 101 -15.33 22.27 -4.67
C GLU A 101 -14.69 21.58 -3.45
N LYS A 102 -14.91 22.16 -2.27
CA LYS A 102 -14.31 21.74 -0.99
C LYS A 102 -14.55 20.26 -0.71
N LYS A 103 -15.75 19.75 -1.01
CA LYS A 103 -16.12 18.37 -0.71
C LYS A 103 -15.27 17.36 -1.49
N LEU A 104 -14.92 17.68 -2.73
CA LEU A 104 -14.06 16.82 -3.55
C LEU A 104 -12.61 16.88 -3.11
N VAL A 105 -12.11 18.07 -2.73
CA VAL A 105 -10.76 18.23 -2.19
C VAL A 105 -10.57 17.41 -0.90
N GLU A 106 -11.49 17.55 0.05
CA GLU A 106 -11.46 16.83 1.33
C GLU A 106 -11.58 15.31 1.12
N MET A 107 -12.47 14.87 0.21
CA MET A 107 -12.67 13.46 -0.08
C MET A 107 -11.47 12.84 -0.78
N ARG A 108 -10.83 13.55 -1.72
CA ARG A 108 -9.59 13.11 -2.37
C ARG A 108 -8.46 12.94 -1.35
N ALA A 109 -8.26 13.92 -0.47
CA ALA A 109 -7.25 13.83 0.58
C ALA A 109 -7.51 12.65 1.52
N LYS A 110 -8.78 12.39 1.88
CA LYS A 110 -9.17 11.22 2.68
C LYS A 110 -8.92 9.90 1.93
N ALA A 111 -9.27 9.84 0.65
CA ALA A 111 -9.06 8.66 -0.20
C ALA A 111 -7.57 8.34 -0.34
N ASP A 112 -6.74 9.36 -0.58
CA ASP A 112 -5.28 9.23 -0.65
C ASP A 112 -4.68 8.69 0.65
N LYS A 113 -5.12 9.21 1.80
CA LYS A 113 -4.68 8.72 3.11
C LYS A 113 -5.08 7.26 3.35
N LEU A 114 -6.30 6.88 3.00
CA LEU A 114 -6.79 5.51 3.19
C LEU A 114 -6.11 4.53 2.25
N LYS A 115 -5.87 4.92 1.00
CA LYS A 115 -5.10 4.12 0.04
C LYS A 115 -3.66 3.90 0.53
N GLY A 116 -3.00 4.94 1.06
CA GLY A 116 -1.66 4.81 1.64
C GLY A 116 -1.62 3.78 2.78
N LYS A 117 -2.60 3.80 3.68
CA LYS A 117 -2.72 2.84 4.78
C LYS A 117 -3.02 1.41 4.34
N GLU A 118 -3.80 1.24 3.28
CA GLU A 118 -4.08 -0.10 2.71
C GLU A 118 -2.82 -0.71 2.09
N LEU A 119 -2.05 0.09 1.37
CA LEU A 119 -0.76 -0.31 0.84
C LEU A 119 0.21 -0.68 1.97
N GLU A 120 0.34 0.19 2.97
CA GLU A 120 1.19 -0.04 4.14
C GLU A 120 0.79 -1.31 4.91
N GLY A 121 -0.51 -1.53 5.15
CA GLY A 121 -1.01 -2.75 5.78
C GLY A 121 -0.79 -4.01 4.94
N THR A 122 -0.90 -3.91 3.62
CA THR A 122 -0.61 -5.02 2.70
C THR A 122 0.88 -5.36 2.74
N PHE A 123 1.76 -4.36 2.72
CA PHE A 123 3.21 -4.57 2.84
C PHE A 123 3.59 -5.14 4.21
N LEU A 124 2.98 -4.67 5.29
CA LEU A 124 3.18 -5.24 6.62
C LEU A 124 2.68 -6.69 6.69
N GLY A 125 1.56 -7.02 6.05
CA GLY A 125 1.07 -8.39 5.88
C GLY A 125 2.08 -9.28 5.15
N ILE A 126 2.58 -8.81 4.00
CA ILE A 126 3.64 -9.52 3.25
C ILE A 126 4.88 -9.72 4.13
N GLN A 127 5.33 -8.68 4.83
CA GLN A 127 6.50 -8.76 5.71
C GLN A 127 6.29 -9.72 6.89
N THR A 128 5.09 -9.74 7.49
CA THR A 128 4.73 -10.66 8.59
C THR A 128 4.60 -12.10 8.11
N ASP A 129 4.08 -12.34 6.91
CA ASP A 129 4.04 -13.66 6.27
C ASP A 129 5.47 -14.18 5.97
N PHE A 130 6.36 -13.31 5.47
CA PHE A 130 7.78 -13.65 5.30
C PHE A 130 8.47 -13.91 6.65
N SER A 131 8.19 -13.09 7.67
CA SER A 131 8.67 -13.26 9.05
C SER A 131 8.30 -14.62 9.64
N THR A 132 7.02 -15.00 9.58
CA THR A 132 6.53 -16.29 10.11
C THR A 132 7.13 -17.47 9.37
N CYS A 133 7.31 -17.35 8.06
CA CYS A 133 8.03 -18.33 7.25
C CYS A 133 9.50 -18.51 7.70
N CYS A 134 10.17 -17.42 8.10
CA CYS A 134 11.57 -17.42 8.53
C CYS A 134 11.77 -17.80 10.02
N GLN A 135 10.70 -17.85 10.83
CA GLN A 135 10.73 -18.06 12.28
C GLN A 135 11.18 -19.45 12.76
N GLY A 136 11.69 -20.32 11.88
CA GLY A 136 12.51 -21.43 12.31
C GLY A 136 13.82 -20.91 12.91
N ARG A 137 13.86 -20.59 14.22
CA ARG A 137 15.01 -20.09 15.02
C ARG A 137 16.26 -19.71 14.18
N ALA A 138 16.47 -18.42 13.95
CA ALA A 138 17.76 -17.90 13.51
C ALA A 138 18.77 -18.00 14.68
N VAL A 139 19.41 -19.16 14.84
CA VAL A 139 20.48 -19.34 15.84
C VAL A 139 21.82 -18.94 15.22
N LEU A 140 21.97 -17.64 14.95
CA LEU A 140 23.30 -17.02 14.91
C LEU A 140 23.43 -16.21 16.21
N GLY A 141 24.53 -16.42 16.93
CA GLY A 141 24.72 -15.83 18.26
C GLY A 141 24.45 -14.33 18.24
N THR A 142 23.59 -13.84 19.14
CA THR A 142 23.28 -12.42 19.32
C THR A 142 24.53 -11.57 19.42
N ASP A 143 25.61 -12.14 19.95
CA ASP A 143 26.92 -11.53 20.09
C ASP A 143 27.51 -11.07 18.74
N LEU A 144 27.38 -11.88 17.69
CA LEU A 144 27.94 -11.60 16.37
C LEU A 144 27.22 -10.44 15.66
N LEU A 145 25.92 -10.29 15.92
CA LEU A 145 25.09 -9.21 15.41
C LEU A 145 25.31 -7.93 16.21
N CYS A 146 25.48 -8.05 17.53
CA CYS A 146 25.89 -6.97 18.42
C CYS A 146 27.27 -6.41 18.03
N GLU A 147 28.25 -7.28 17.72
CA GLU A 147 29.58 -6.87 17.22
C GLU A 147 29.49 -6.01 15.96
N ARG A 148 28.52 -6.31 15.09
CA ARG A 148 28.26 -5.57 13.85
C ARG A 148 27.32 -4.38 14.04
N ASN A 149 26.87 -4.08 15.26
CA ASN A 149 25.91 -3.02 15.60
C ASN A 149 24.57 -3.12 14.84
N ILE A 150 24.09 -4.34 14.60
CA ILE A 150 22.82 -4.59 13.91
C ILE A 150 21.71 -4.73 14.94
N LYS A 151 20.61 -3.98 14.75
CA LYS A 151 19.46 -3.97 15.67
C LYS A 151 18.37 -4.90 15.16
N LEU A 152 18.03 -5.92 15.95
CA LEU A 152 16.94 -6.84 15.67
C LEU A 152 15.71 -6.50 16.52
N VAL A 153 14.55 -6.52 15.89
CA VAL A 153 13.26 -6.54 16.58
C VAL A 153 12.78 -7.99 16.54
N LEU A 154 12.91 -8.66 17.68
CA LEU A 154 12.26 -9.94 17.93
C LEU A 154 10.83 -9.63 18.37
N GLU A 155 9.85 -9.99 17.56
CA GLU A 155 8.48 -10.04 18.05
C GLU A 155 8.38 -11.18 19.06
N PRO A 156 7.88 -10.95 20.28
CA PRO A 156 7.68 -12.01 21.25
C PRO A 156 6.70 -13.02 20.64
N SER A 157 7.16 -14.25 20.42
CA SER A 157 6.27 -15.37 20.16
C SER A 157 5.45 -15.63 21.42
N ASP A 158 4.13 -15.75 21.28
CA ASP A 158 3.19 -16.11 22.36
C ASP A 158 3.37 -17.55 22.90
N GLU A 159 4.58 -18.10 22.84
CA GLU A 159 4.95 -19.37 23.46
C GLU A 159 6.07 -19.10 24.47
N GLU A 160 5.64 -18.73 25.69
CA GLU A 160 6.45 -18.93 26.89
C GLU A 160 6.72 -20.44 27.05
N GLU A 161 7.78 -20.95 26.43
CA GLU A 161 8.44 -22.14 26.96
C GLU A 161 9.62 -21.69 27.82
N GLU A 162 9.42 -21.80 29.13
CA GLU A 162 10.47 -21.80 30.13
C GLU A 162 11.60 -22.73 29.66
N VAL A 163 12.79 -22.18 29.40
CA VAL A 163 14.00 -23.00 29.30
C VAL A 163 14.99 -22.54 30.35
N SER A 164 15.08 -23.41 31.36
CA SER A 164 16.09 -23.49 32.41
C SER A 164 17.50 -23.20 31.92
N ASP A 165 18.22 -22.46 32.75
CA ASP A 165 19.66 -22.28 32.79
C ASP A 165 20.39 -23.63 32.60
N GLY A 166 21.34 -23.70 31.64
CA GLY A 166 22.26 -24.83 31.52
C GLY A 166 22.61 -25.27 30.09
N LEU A 167 23.80 -24.85 29.64
CA LEU A 167 24.68 -25.51 28.65
C LEU A 167 24.17 -25.64 27.20
N ALA A 168 24.90 -24.94 26.32
CA ALA A 168 24.91 -25.15 24.89
C ALA A 168 25.16 -26.62 24.52
N GLU A 169 24.20 -27.23 23.83
CA GLU A 169 24.48 -28.30 22.87
C GLU A 169 23.76 -28.00 21.56
N ILE A 170 24.58 -27.85 20.54
CA ILE A 170 24.22 -27.59 19.15
C ILE A 170 23.47 -28.83 18.64
N SER A 171 22.18 -28.71 18.34
CA SER A 171 21.46 -29.70 17.54
C SER A 171 21.33 -29.21 16.10
N LEU A 172 22.05 -29.89 15.22
CA LEU A 172 21.75 -30.03 13.79
C LEU A 172 20.49 -30.90 13.65
N ASP A 173 19.66 -30.56 12.67
CA ASP A 173 18.41 -31.20 12.25
C ASP A 173 17.18 -31.04 13.14
N GLY A 174 16.19 -30.32 12.61
CA GLY A 174 14.84 -30.30 13.16
C GLY A 174 13.93 -29.27 12.48
N PHE A 175 13.06 -29.78 11.59
CA PHE A 175 11.94 -29.13 10.91
C PHE A 175 12.23 -28.42 9.57
N HIS A 176 11.99 -29.18 8.49
CA HIS A 176 11.45 -28.66 7.25
C HIS A 176 10.11 -27.97 7.55
N SER A 177 10.06 -26.64 7.51
CA SER A 177 8.80 -25.97 7.19
C SER A 177 8.81 -25.75 5.68
N ASP A 178 7.77 -26.26 5.02
CA ASP A 178 7.47 -25.96 3.63
C ASP A 178 7.14 -24.47 3.51
N SER A 179 8.19 -23.67 3.46
CA SER A 179 8.22 -22.34 2.88
C SER A 179 8.67 -22.50 1.44
N ALA A 180 8.15 -21.68 0.52
CA ALA A 180 8.63 -21.72 -0.86
C ALA A 180 10.14 -21.38 -1.00
N THR A 181 10.82 -20.87 0.03
CA THR A 181 12.27 -20.57 -0.04
C THR A 181 13.13 -20.89 1.19
N GLY A 182 12.58 -21.04 2.40
CA GLY A 182 13.33 -21.47 3.60
C GLY A 182 14.57 -20.64 3.97
N ALA A 183 14.66 -19.40 3.47
CA ALA A 183 15.86 -18.58 3.53
C ALA A 183 16.08 -17.97 4.93
N LYS A 184 17.26 -18.17 5.51
CA LYS A 184 17.65 -17.64 6.83
C LYS A 184 18.98 -16.92 6.72
N VAL A 185 19.22 -15.98 7.63
CA VAL A 185 20.55 -15.38 7.76
C VAL A 185 21.58 -16.47 8.08
N HIS A 186 22.66 -16.53 7.30
CA HIS A 186 23.69 -17.53 7.47
C HIS A 186 25.09 -16.94 7.24
N LEU A 187 26.10 -17.57 7.84
CA LEU A 187 27.50 -17.22 7.60
C LEU A 187 28.00 -17.90 6.33
N ASP A 188 28.88 -17.23 5.60
CA ASP A 188 29.72 -17.87 4.59
C ASP A 188 31.00 -18.47 5.19
N ALA A 189 31.85 -19.04 4.33
CA ALA A 189 33.12 -19.65 4.73
C ALA A 189 34.14 -18.62 5.27
N ASP A 190 33.98 -17.34 4.91
CA ASP A 190 34.86 -16.24 5.30
C ASP A 190 34.38 -15.53 6.59
N GLY A 191 33.23 -15.95 7.13
CA GLY A 191 32.64 -15.38 8.33
C GLY A 191 31.78 -14.14 8.11
N ASN A 192 31.39 -13.85 6.86
CA ASN A 192 30.47 -12.78 6.54
C ASN A 192 29.01 -13.27 6.54
N LEU A 193 28.10 -12.37 6.88
CA LEU A 193 26.66 -12.66 6.90
C LEU A 193 26.03 -12.54 5.52
N ASN A 194 25.14 -13.47 5.22
CA ASN A 194 24.24 -13.43 4.07
C ASN A 194 22.81 -13.32 4.58
N TRP A 195 22.09 -12.31 4.13
CA TRP A 195 20.76 -11.96 4.63
C TRP A 195 19.67 -12.24 3.59
N PRO A 196 18.50 -12.76 3.99
CA PRO A 196 17.31 -12.66 3.16
C PRO A 196 16.85 -11.20 3.13
N VAL A 197 16.75 -10.59 1.94
CA VAL A 197 16.36 -9.17 1.79
C VAL A 197 15.10 -9.05 0.95
N LEU A 198 14.13 -8.29 1.46
CA LEU A 198 12.86 -8.00 0.79
C LEU A 198 12.89 -6.60 0.16
N PHE A 199 12.71 -6.55 -1.16
CA PHE A 199 12.52 -5.31 -1.91
C PHE A 199 11.03 -5.07 -2.16
N LEU A 200 10.57 -3.88 -1.85
CA LEU A 200 9.17 -3.47 -2.01
C LEU A 200 9.07 -2.39 -3.08
N TYR A 201 8.07 -2.49 -3.96
CA TYR A 201 7.80 -1.53 -5.05
C TYR A 201 6.41 -0.89 -4.87
N PRO A 202 6.26 0.15 -4.02
CA PRO A 202 4.95 0.67 -3.66
C PRO A 202 4.14 1.27 -4.83
N GLU A 203 4.80 1.76 -5.88
CA GLU A 203 4.12 2.32 -7.08
C GLU A 203 3.30 1.26 -7.83
N HIS A 204 3.75 0.00 -7.80
CA HIS A 204 3.19 -1.10 -8.57
C HIS A 204 2.64 -2.24 -7.72
N GLU A 205 2.69 -2.13 -6.39
CA GLU A 205 2.24 -3.17 -5.46
C GLU A 205 2.96 -4.51 -5.70
N GLN A 206 4.26 -4.43 -6.03
CA GLN A 206 5.11 -5.59 -6.31
C GLN A 206 6.18 -5.76 -5.24
N THR A 207 6.75 -6.96 -5.18
CA THR A 207 7.85 -7.30 -4.27
C THR A 207 8.84 -8.23 -4.94
N ASP A 208 10.12 -8.10 -4.59
CA ASP A 208 11.17 -9.06 -4.92
C ASP A 208 11.90 -9.54 -3.67
N PHE A 209 12.35 -10.79 -3.70
CA PHE A 209 13.02 -11.41 -2.56
C PHE A 209 14.39 -11.94 -2.96
N THR A 210 15.43 -11.47 -2.27
CA THR A 210 16.79 -11.99 -2.40
C THR A 210 17.07 -12.94 -1.25
N VAL A 211 17.24 -14.23 -1.54
CA VAL A 211 17.45 -15.29 -0.54
C VAL A 211 18.75 -15.10 0.25
N ALA A 212 19.83 -14.70 -0.43
CA ALA A 212 21.16 -14.52 0.15
C ALA A 212 21.82 -13.24 -0.37
N PHE A 213 21.69 -12.17 0.39
CA PHE A 213 22.33 -10.88 0.16
C PHE A 213 23.55 -10.76 1.07
N HIS A 214 24.73 -10.83 0.48
CA HIS A 214 25.99 -10.75 1.23
C HIS A 214 26.18 -9.37 1.87
N GLU A 215 26.59 -9.32 3.14
CA GLU A 215 26.59 -8.08 3.93
C GLU A 215 27.49 -6.98 3.34
N ASN A 216 28.57 -7.36 2.65
CA ASN A 216 29.49 -6.44 1.98
C ASN A 216 29.14 -6.17 0.50
N SER A 217 28.06 -6.75 -0.03
CA SER A 217 27.59 -6.44 -1.39
C SER A 217 26.87 -5.10 -1.42
N ARG A 218 27.02 -4.36 -2.52
CA ARG A 218 26.32 -3.09 -2.72
C ARG A 218 24.93 -3.33 -3.26
N PHE A 219 23.99 -2.44 -2.93
CA PHE A 219 22.64 -2.51 -3.49
C PHE A 219 22.64 -2.38 -5.01
N ILE A 220 23.48 -1.50 -5.57
CA ILE A 220 23.53 -1.27 -7.01
C ILE A 220 23.88 -2.55 -7.79
N ASP A 221 24.75 -3.40 -7.26
CA ASP A 221 25.16 -4.65 -7.90
C ASP A 221 23.97 -5.64 -7.99
N HIS A 222 23.19 -5.74 -6.92
CA HIS A 222 21.96 -6.55 -6.91
C HIS A 222 20.88 -5.96 -7.82
N LEU A 223 20.64 -4.65 -7.77
CA LEU A 223 19.67 -3.98 -8.63
C LEU A 223 20.00 -4.13 -10.12
N MET A 224 21.28 -4.10 -10.49
CA MET A 224 21.72 -4.35 -11.87
C MET A 224 21.35 -5.74 -12.37
N VAL A 225 21.40 -6.76 -11.49
CA VAL A 225 20.99 -8.13 -11.82
C VAL A 225 19.47 -8.26 -11.85
N MET A 226 18.78 -7.75 -10.82
CA MET A 226 17.32 -7.82 -10.69
C MET A 226 16.59 -7.14 -11.86
N PHE A 227 17.10 -6.00 -12.31
CA PHE A 227 16.53 -5.21 -13.41
C PHE A 227 17.35 -5.32 -14.71
N ALA A 228 18.10 -6.41 -14.89
CA ALA A 228 18.77 -6.71 -16.16
C ALA A 228 17.75 -6.88 -17.29
N GLU A 229 16.59 -7.47 -16.97
CA GLU A 229 15.40 -7.49 -17.81
C GLU A 229 14.33 -6.60 -17.19
N LEU A 230 13.63 -5.83 -18.03
CA LEU A 230 12.56 -4.95 -17.55
C LEU A 230 11.36 -5.80 -17.09
N PRO A 231 10.88 -5.62 -15.87
CA PRO A 231 9.77 -6.41 -15.38
C PRO A 231 8.48 -6.09 -16.17
N PRO A 232 7.57 -7.07 -16.34
CA PRO A 232 6.37 -6.91 -17.17
C PRO A 232 5.40 -5.85 -16.65
N TRP A 233 5.48 -5.52 -15.36
CA TRP A 233 4.68 -4.48 -14.70
C TRP A 233 5.22 -3.06 -14.92
N ASP A 234 6.47 -2.90 -15.35
CA ASP A 234 7.07 -1.58 -15.64
C ASP A 234 6.79 -1.14 -17.08
N LEU A 235 5.50 -0.86 -17.35
CA LEU A 235 5.03 -0.43 -18.68
C LEU A 235 5.69 0.87 -19.17
N GLU A 236 6.09 1.74 -18.24
CA GLU A 236 6.71 3.03 -18.52
C GLU A 236 8.25 2.98 -18.57
N LYS A 237 8.85 1.80 -18.31
CA LYS A 237 10.30 1.56 -18.32
C LYS A 237 11.09 2.48 -17.38
N LYS A 238 10.52 2.75 -16.21
CA LYS A 238 11.07 3.66 -15.19
C LYS A 238 12.09 2.97 -14.27
N TYR A 239 11.99 1.65 -14.09
CA TYR A 239 12.76 0.89 -13.11
C TYR A 239 14.09 0.42 -13.70
N LEU A 240 14.93 1.38 -14.05
CA LEU A 240 16.32 1.15 -14.47
C LEU A 240 17.24 1.34 -13.26
N PRO A 241 18.30 0.52 -13.05
CA PRO A 241 19.15 0.59 -11.86
C PRO A 241 19.66 2.00 -11.49
N ASN A 242 20.10 2.78 -12.49
CA ASN A 242 20.58 4.15 -12.28
C ASN A 242 19.47 5.16 -11.92
N ASN A 243 18.23 4.80 -12.23
CA ASN A 243 17.03 5.59 -12.02
C ASN A 243 16.26 5.19 -10.75
N LEU A 244 16.78 4.27 -9.94
CA LEU A 244 16.14 3.87 -8.68
C LEU A 244 16.64 4.69 -7.49
N GLU A 245 15.73 4.96 -6.56
CA GLU A 245 15.98 5.50 -5.22
C GLU A 245 15.53 4.46 -4.19
N LEU A 246 16.36 4.23 -3.18
CA LEU A 246 16.12 3.23 -2.14
C LEU A 246 15.83 3.93 -0.81
N TYR A 247 14.93 3.37 -0.02
CA TYR A 247 14.57 3.91 1.27
C TYR A 247 14.30 2.80 2.30
N PHE A 248 14.42 3.14 3.58
CA PHE A 248 13.75 2.42 4.66
C PHE A 248 12.93 3.40 5.50
N GLU A 249 11.96 2.85 6.24
CA GLU A 249 11.07 3.60 7.10
C GLU A 249 11.41 3.37 8.58
N ASP A 250 11.50 4.45 9.33
CA ASP A 250 11.54 4.44 10.78
C ASP A 250 10.10 4.55 11.29
N GLU A 251 9.50 3.40 11.59
CA GLU A 251 8.10 3.32 11.99
C GLU A 251 7.79 4.03 13.31
N GLU A 252 8.75 4.13 14.23
CA GLU A 252 8.52 4.83 15.51
C GLU A 252 8.32 6.34 15.29
N ARG A 253 8.97 6.89 14.25
CA ARG A 253 8.97 8.34 13.98
C ARG A 253 8.16 8.73 12.76
N GLU A 254 7.69 7.76 11.98
CA GLU A 254 7.08 7.98 10.66
C GLU A 254 8.02 8.79 9.73
N GLU A 255 9.33 8.57 9.84
CA GLU A 255 10.39 9.25 9.08
C GLU A 255 11.01 8.30 8.04
N MET A 256 11.36 8.82 6.87
CA MET A 256 11.96 8.05 5.77
C MET A 256 13.45 8.32 5.67
N TYR A 257 14.22 7.30 5.31
CA TYR A 257 15.67 7.38 5.18
C TYR A 257 16.11 6.89 3.80
N GLU A 258 16.69 7.79 2.99
CA GLU A 258 17.24 7.49 1.66
C GLU A 258 18.55 6.72 1.79
N VAL A 259 18.59 5.55 1.18
CA VAL A 259 19.75 4.66 1.09
C VAL A 259 20.49 4.93 -0.21
N ASN A 260 21.78 5.24 -0.12
CA ASN A 260 22.65 5.32 -1.28
C ASN A 260 22.85 3.91 -1.89
N PRO A 261 22.50 3.68 -3.18
CA PRO A 261 22.68 2.37 -3.81
C PRO A 261 24.14 1.87 -3.85
N GLU A 262 25.12 2.77 -3.72
CA GLU A 262 26.54 2.41 -3.63
C GLU A 262 26.95 1.88 -2.26
N HIS A 263 26.11 2.04 -1.22
CA HIS A 263 26.39 1.47 0.09
C HIS A 263 26.16 -0.04 0.10
N THR A 264 26.88 -0.70 1.02
CA THR A 264 26.71 -2.12 1.32
C THR A 264 25.51 -2.35 2.22
N LEU A 265 24.99 -3.58 2.25
CA LEU A 265 23.93 -3.95 3.18
C LEU A 265 24.34 -3.68 4.63
N LEU A 266 25.56 -4.06 5.02
CA LEU A 266 26.08 -3.87 6.37
C LEU A 266 26.05 -2.39 6.80
N GLN A 267 26.46 -1.48 5.93
CA GLN A 267 26.44 -0.03 6.21
C GLN A 267 25.03 0.48 6.49
N VAL A 268 24.01 -0.06 5.82
CA VAL A 268 22.60 0.31 6.05
C VAL A 268 22.08 -0.31 7.34
N LEU A 269 22.40 -1.58 7.60
CA LEU A 269 21.99 -2.29 8.82
C LEU A 269 22.62 -1.70 10.10
N GLN A 270 23.78 -1.06 9.97
CA GLN A 270 24.48 -0.38 11.07
C GLN A 270 23.87 0.97 11.44
N HIS A 271 22.93 1.49 10.65
CA HIS A 271 22.33 2.78 10.91
C HIS A 271 21.49 2.76 12.20
N GLU A 272 21.57 3.81 13.01
CA GLU A 272 20.95 3.85 14.33
C GLU A 272 19.41 3.70 14.32
N ARG A 273 18.77 4.02 13.20
CA ARG A 273 17.33 3.94 13.02
C ARG A 273 16.89 2.80 12.10
N TYR A 274 17.82 1.93 11.70
CA TYR A 274 17.46 0.72 10.98
C TYR A 274 17.21 -0.41 11.97
N PHE A 275 16.05 -1.05 11.86
CA PHE A 275 15.67 -2.16 12.71
C PHE A 275 15.26 -3.34 11.84
N VAL A 276 16.03 -4.43 11.92
CA VAL A 276 15.73 -5.66 11.19
C VAL A 276 14.59 -6.37 11.90
N LYS A 277 13.46 -6.52 11.22
CA LYS A 277 12.31 -7.27 11.72
C LYS A 277 12.40 -8.72 11.28
N ALA A 278 12.25 -9.64 12.23
CA ALA A 278 12.20 -11.08 11.94
C ALA A 278 13.33 -11.61 11.04
N GLY A 279 14.53 -11.05 11.21
CA GLY A 279 15.71 -11.46 10.46
C GLY A 279 15.69 -11.10 8.96
N THR A 280 14.73 -10.30 8.49
CA THR A 280 14.59 -9.95 7.05
C THR A 280 14.66 -8.43 6.85
N PRO A 281 15.82 -7.88 6.48
CA PRO A 281 15.92 -6.49 6.05
C PRO A 281 14.95 -6.17 4.92
N THR A 282 14.23 -5.06 5.06
CA THR A 282 13.25 -4.58 4.08
C THR A 282 13.72 -3.24 3.49
N VAL A 283 13.63 -3.11 2.17
CA VAL A 283 14.04 -1.91 1.42
C VAL A 283 12.93 -1.51 0.45
N LEU A 284 12.50 -0.26 0.53
CA LEU A 284 11.53 0.35 -0.38
C LEU A 284 12.26 0.90 -1.60
N VAL A 285 11.73 0.62 -2.79
CA VAL A 285 12.34 1.00 -4.07
C VAL A 285 11.38 1.87 -4.87
N PHE A 286 11.86 3.03 -5.31
CA PHE A 286 11.09 3.99 -6.09
C PHE A 286 11.84 4.39 -7.36
N ALA A 287 11.08 4.72 -8.41
CA ALA A 287 11.66 5.39 -9.57
C ALA A 287 11.90 6.89 -9.27
N LYS A 288 13.10 7.37 -9.63
CA LYS A 288 13.53 8.76 -9.48
C LYS A 288 12.50 9.70 -10.09
N ARG A 289 12.08 10.68 -9.28
CA ARG A 289 11.17 11.76 -9.70
C ARG A 289 9.82 11.28 -10.27
N SER A 290 9.41 10.04 -10.00
CA SER A 290 8.10 9.55 -10.44
C SER A 290 6.97 10.40 -9.80
N PRO A 291 5.83 10.59 -10.50
CA PRO A 291 4.68 11.26 -9.90
C PRO A 291 4.21 10.58 -8.62
N PHE A 292 4.36 9.25 -8.56
CA PHE A 292 4.05 8.46 -7.38
C PHE A 292 5.01 8.75 -6.22
N SER A 293 6.32 8.76 -6.43
CA SER A 293 7.28 9.03 -5.35
C SER A 293 7.07 10.41 -4.72
N LYS A 294 6.84 11.45 -5.55
CA LYS A 294 6.50 12.80 -5.05
C LYS A 294 5.25 12.82 -4.19
N LYS A 295 4.24 12.01 -4.54
CA LYS A 295 3.00 11.89 -3.79
C LYS A 295 3.20 11.07 -2.51
N TYR A 296 3.95 9.98 -2.59
CA TYR A 296 4.24 9.08 -1.46
C TYR A 296 5.00 9.81 -0.34
N PHE A 297 5.99 10.63 -0.70
CA PHE A 297 6.76 11.41 0.27
C PHE A 297 6.08 12.73 0.68
N SER A 298 4.89 13.03 0.16
CA SER A 298 4.19 14.28 0.49
C SER A 298 3.76 14.29 1.96
N GLY A 299 4.42 15.14 2.76
CA GLY A 299 4.15 15.26 4.20
C GLY A 299 4.98 14.33 5.08
N LYS A 300 5.83 13.46 4.51
CA LYS A 300 6.84 12.68 5.24
C LYS A 300 8.16 13.46 5.30
N LYS A 301 8.90 13.33 6.40
CA LYS A 301 10.29 13.83 6.46
C LYS A 301 11.21 12.78 5.87
N VAL A 302 12.12 13.22 5.02
CA VAL A 302 13.09 12.35 4.35
C VAL A 302 14.49 12.79 4.75
N HIS A 303 15.26 11.86 5.29
CA HIS A 303 16.67 11.99 5.66
C HIS A 303 17.53 11.25 4.65
N ARG A 304 18.79 11.63 4.51
CA ARG A 304 19.73 10.98 3.59
C ARG A 304 20.88 10.37 4.38
N LEU A 305 21.16 9.09 4.13
CA LEU A 305 22.35 8.39 4.65
C LEU A 305 23.61 8.73 3.84
#